data_AF-A0A3M6T6E2-F1
#
_entry.id   AF-A0A3M6T6E2-F1
#
_cell.length_a   1.000
_cell.length_b   1.000
_cell.length_c   1.000
_cell.angle_alpha   90.00
_cell.angle_beta   90.00
_cell.angle_gamma   90.00
#
_symmetry.space_group_name_H-M   'P 1'
#
loop_
_entity.id
_entity.type
_entity.pdbx_description
1 polymer ?
#
loop_
_entity_poly.entity_id
_entity_poly.type
_entity_poly.pdbx_seq_one_letter_code
_entity_poly.pdbx_strand_id
1 'polypeptide(L)' 'MWYECLPPFVIIGACIAVTGWGLKICDRLFQEGKPSRYSLDKFDERLLARDERITGSRFRQK' A
#
# COMPACT_ATOMS: atom_id res chain seq x y z
N MET A 1 40.54 2.66 -0.39
CA MET A 1 39.81 1.80 -1.34
C MET A 1 38.71 0.96 -0.69
N TRP A 2 37.97 1.48 0.32
CA TRP A 2 36.80 0.76 0.89
C TRP A 2 35.48 1.48 0.58
N TYR A 3 35.55 2.79 0.34
CA TYR A 3 34.40 3.64 0.01
C TYR A 3 33.85 3.37 -1.41
N GLU A 4 34.61 2.74 -2.30
CA GLU A 4 34.17 2.36 -3.65
C GLU A 4 33.04 1.33 -3.63
N CYS A 5 32.84 0.65 -2.50
CA CYS A 5 31.70 -0.24 -2.28
C CYS A 5 30.41 0.51 -1.93
N LEU A 6 30.46 1.79 -1.53
CA LEU A 6 29.27 2.55 -1.11
C LEU A 6 28.30 2.86 -2.26
N PRO A 7 28.75 3.27 -3.47
CA PRO A 7 27.85 3.56 -4.59
C PRO A 7 26.87 2.43 -4.94
N PRO A 8 27.27 1.15 -5.08
CA PRO A 8 26.30 0.08 -5.37
C PRO A 8 25.28 -0.10 -4.23
N PHE A 9 25.67 0.04 -2.96
CA PHE A 9 24.71 -0.02 -1.85
C PHE A 9 23.70 1.13 -1.88
N VAL A 10 24.14 2.34 -2.25
CA VAL A 10 23.24 3.49 -2.43
C VAL A 10 22.25 3.23 -3.55
N ILE A 11 22.71 2.68 -4.69
CA ILE A 11 21.83 2.35 -5.81
C ILE A 11 20.79 1.30 -5.40
N ILE A 12 21.23 0.22 -4.73
CA ILE A 12 20.32 -0.82 -4.24
C ILE A 12 19.29 -0.23 -3.26
N GLY A 13 19.74 0.57 -2.30
CA GLY A 13 18.87 1.24 -1.34
C GLY A 13 17.86 2.17 -2.01
N ALA A 14 18.30 2.93 -3.01
CA ALA A 14 17.44 3.83 -3.79
C ALA A 14 16.37 3.05 -4.56
N CYS A 15 16.72 1.96 -5.24
CA CYS A 15 15.75 1.12 -5.94
C CYS A 15 14.69 0.56 -4.99
N ILE A 16 15.10 0.00 -3.85
CA ILE A 16 14.17 -0.55 -2.85
C ILE A 16 13.26 0.56 -2.30
N ALA A 17 13.83 1.72 -1.95
CA ALA A 17 13.08 2.84 -1.41
C ALA A 17 12.05 3.39 -2.41
N VAL A 18 12.45 3.58 -3.67
CA VAL A 18 11.56 4.06 -4.73
C VAL A 18 10.43 3.07 -4.99
N THR A 19 10.73 1.77 -5.06
CA THR A 19 9.69 0.75 -5.24
C THR A 19 8.72 0.69 -4.06
N GLY A 20 9.23 0.66 -2.82
CA GLY A 20 8.38 0.61 -1.63
C GLY A 20 7.49 1.86 -1.49
N TRP A 21 8.04 3.04 -1.79
CA TRP A 21 7.27 4.28 -1.72
C TRP A 21 6.26 4.39 -2.87
N GLY A 22 6.65 3.99 -4.08
CA GLY A 22 5.77 3.93 -5.24
C GLY A 22 4.57 3.01 -5.01
N LEU A 23 4.81 1.79 -4.51
CA LEU A 23 3.73 0.86 -4.17
C LEU A 23 2.78 1.44 -3.11
N LYS A 24 3.31 2.09 -2.07
CA LYS A 24 2.49 2.74 -1.03
C LYS A 24 1.61 3.87 -1.60
N ILE A 25 2.13 4.65 -2.54
CA ILE A 25 1.36 5.71 -3.20
C ILE A 25 0.27 5.10 -4.09
N CYS A 26 0.62 4.13 -4.93
CA CYS A 26 -0.34 3.43 -5.78
C CYS A 26 -1.47 2.81 -4.95
N ASP A 27 -1.14 2.10 -3.87
CA ASP A 27 -2.12 1.47 -2.99
C ASP A 27 -3.11 2.49 -2.40
N ARG A 28 -2.61 3.64 -1.94
CA ARG A 28 -3.48 4.73 -1.47
C ARG A 28 -4.34 5.31 -2.59
N LEU A 29 -3.82 5.46 -3.80
CA LEU A 29 -4.60 5.99 -4.93
C LEU A 29 -5.76 5.08 -5.28
N PHE A 30 -5.54 3.75 -5.32
CA PHE A 30 -6.60 2.78 -5.64
C PHE A 30 -7.63 2.61 -4.52
N GLN A 31 -7.28 2.96 -3.28
CA GLN A 31 -8.17 2.86 -2.12
C GLN A 31 -8.81 4.19 -1.74
N GLU A 32 -9.01 5.09 -2.71
CA GLU A 32 -9.63 6.40 -2.50
C GLU A 32 -8.91 7.25 -1.41
N GLY A 33 -7.59 7.11 -1.32
CA GLY A 33 -6.74 7.79 -0.33
C GLY A 33 -6.61 7.09 1.02
N LYS A 34 -7.31 5.97 1.22
CA LYS A 34 -7.28 5.21 2.49
C LYS A 34 -6.12 4.20 2.52
N PRO A 35 -5.64 3.83 3.72
CA PRO A 35 -4.60 2.81 3.85
C PRO A 35 -5.15 1.40 3.59
N SER A 36 -4.32 0.54 2.97
CA SER A 36 -4.58 -0.91 2.89
C SER A 36 -4.94 -1.50 4.23
N ARG A 37 -6.03 -2.28 4.22
CA ARG A 37 -6.38 -3.17 5.33
C ARG A 37 -5.65 -4.49 5.12
N TYR A 38 -4.75 -4.82 6.02
CA TYR A 38 -4.10 -6.12 6.08
C TYR A 38 -4.84 -7.02 7.08
N SER A 39 -4.63 -8.34 6.98
CA SER A 39 -5.18 -9.35 7.89
C SER A 39 -6.70 -9.26 8.09
N LEU A 40 -7.46 -9.20 7.00
CA LEU A 40 -8.93 -9.23 7.04
C LEU A 40 -9.41 -10.64 7.41
N ASP A 41 -10.24 -10.74 8.44
CA ASP A 41 -10.93 -12.00 8.77
C ASP A 41 -12.30 -12.08 8.06
N LYS A 42 -12.94 -13.25 8.07
CA LYS A 42 -14.25 -13.49 7.42
C LYS A 42 -15.35 -12.55 7.90
N PHE A 43 -15.22 -12.02 9.11
CA PHE A 43 -16.14 -11.00 9.61
C PHE A 43 -15.90 -9.65 8.91
N ASP A 44 -14.64 -9.23 8.77
CA ASP A 44 -14.27 -7.98 8.12
C ASP A 44 -14.61 -7.99 6.63
N GLU A 45 -14.44 -9.13 5.95
CA GLU A 45 -14.86 -9.31 4.56
C GLU A 45 -16.38 -9.13 4.41
N ARG A 46 -17.17 -9.67 5.35
CA ARG A 46 -18.63 -9.49 5.35
C ARG A 46 -19.02 -8.04 5.62
N LEU A 47 -18.29 -7.34 6.49
CA LEU A 47 -18.50 -5.91 6.72
C LEU A 47 -18.13 -5.07 5.50
N LEU A 48 -17.03 -5.37 4.82
CA LEU A 48 -16.63 -4.71 3.57
C LEU A 48 -17.69 -4.91 2.48
N ALA A 49 -18.19 -6.13 2.32
CA ALA A 49 -19.25 -6.43 1.36
C ALA A 49 -20.57 -5.72 1.71
N ARG A 50 -20.87 -5.55 3.00
CA ARG A 50 -22.00 -4.75 3.47
C ARG A 50 -21.81 -3.28 3.12
N ASP A 51 -20.66 -2.71 3.45
CA ASP A 51 -20.34 -1.30 3.20
C ASP A 51 -20.37 -1.01 1.68
N GLU A 52 -19.84 -1.91 0.86
CA GLU A 52 -19.91 -1.85 -0.62
C GLU A 52 -21.34 -1.78 -1.14
N ARG A 53 -22.27 -2.56 -0.57
CA ARG A 53 -23.69 -2.52 -0.95
C ARG A 53 -24.38 -1.22 -0.54
N ILE A 54 -23.93 -0.59 0.55
CA ILE A 54 -24.52 0.64 1.09
C ILE A 54 -24.00 1.88 0.35
N THR A 55 -22.69 1.94 0.11
CA THR A 55 -22.01 3.14 -0.43
C THR A 55 -21.67 3.03 -1.90
N GLY A 56 -21.77 1.83 -2.49
CA GLY A 56 -21.34 1.54 -3.86
C GLY A 56 -19.82 1.44 -4.03
N SER A 57 -19.04 1.56 -2.95
CA SER A 57 -17.58 1.44 -2.96
C SER A 57 -17.09 0.69 -1.72
N ARG A 58 -16.14 -0.23 -1.91
CA ARG A 58 -15.52 -1.00 -0.81
C ARG A 58 -14.72 -0.14 0.16
N PHE A 59 -14.26 1.02 -0.30
CA PHE A 59 -13.33 1.86 0.43
C PHE A 59 -14.05 3.08 1.02
N ARG A 60 -15.16 3.52 0.43
CA ARG A 60 -15.94 4.66 0.90
C ARG A 60 -16.78 4.29 2.13
N GLN A 61 -16.58 5.05 3.22
CA GLN A 61 -17.45 5.04 4.40
C GLN A 61 -18.08 6.42 4.50
N LYS A 62 -19.40 6.49 4.68
CA LYS A 62 -20.14 7.74 4.92
C LYS A 62 -20.02 8.15 6.38
#